data_AF-A0A7X7G4N0-F1
#
_entry.id   AF-A0A7X7G4N0-F1
#
_cell.length_a   1.000
_cell.length_b   1.000
_cell.length_c   1.000
_cell.angle_alpha   90.00
_cell.angle_beta   90.00
_cell.angle_gamma   90.00
#
_symmetry.space_group_name_H-M   'P 1'
#
loop_
_entity.id
_entity.type
_entity.pdbx_description
1 polymer ?
#
loop_
_entity_poly.entity_id
_entity_poly.type
_entity_poly.pdbx_seq_one_letter_code
_entity_poly.pdbx_strand_id
1 'polypeptide(L)'
;RDVEWLFTEPLDVDGRVESFAKRCRVMAPDNTWTPKIEPPDVQVKVLIVEKSESVELTDVPVAAMVKPGQAIKPTLLPQKVNITFTGSSEALAKINQEGARAFVDCETIKPGMPYDLPVKFHIPPGLELTAVAAPEFIQVTIDAQ
;
A
#
# COMPACT_ATOMS: atom_id res chain seq x y z
N ARG A 1 -39.01 -19.43 -27.36
CA ARG A 1 -37.60 -19.31 -27.75
C ARG A 1 -36.83 -19.17 -26.45
N ASP A 2 -35.80 -19.97 -26.27
CA ASP A 2 -34.88 -19.81 -25.15
C ASP A 2 -33.84 -18.76 -25.53
N VAL A 3 -33.45 -17.90 -24.59
CA VAL A 3 -32.50 -16.81 -24.82
C VAL A 3 -31.41 -16.95 -23.78
N GLU A 4 -30.21 -17.24 -24.26
CA GLU A 4 -29.08 -17.63 -23.41
C GLU A 4 -28.39 -16.43 -22.75
N TRP A 5 -28.53 -15.24 -23.36
CA TRP A 5 -27.91 -13.99 -22.89
C TRP A 5 -28.85 -12.80 -23.07
N LEU A 6 -28.99 -11.97 -22.04
CA LEU A 6 -29.74 -10.72 -22.05
C LEU A 6 -28.83 -9.57 -21.60
N PHE A 7 -29.01 -8.40 -22.21
CA PHE A 7 -28.29 -7.19 -21.84
C PHE A 7 -29.10 -6.37 -20.83
N THR A 8 -28.43 -5.65 -19.94
CA THR A 8 -29.08 -4.64 -19.10
C THR A 8 -28.99 -3.27 -19.77
N GLU A 9 -29.69 -2.28 -19.19
CA GLU A 9 -29.41 -0.88 -19.50
C GLU A 9 -27.89 -0.60 -19.37
N PRO A 10 -27.32 0.24 -20.26
CA PRO A 10 -25.91 0.60 -20.17
C PRO A 10 -25.63 1.32 -18.85
N LEU A 11 -24.54 0.93 -18.21
CA LEU A 11 -24.11 1.53 -16.96
C LEU A 11 -22.95 2.47 -17.22
N ASP A 12 -23.20 3.77 -17.04
CA ASP A 12 -22.14 4.76 -17.05
C ASP A 12 -21.33 4.70 -15.75
N VAL A 13 -20.01 4.59 -15.90
CA VAL A 13 -19.02 4.52 -14.81
C VAL A 13 -18.07 5.72 -14.85
N ASP A 14 -18.27 6.65 -15.79
CA ASP A 14 -17.37 7.77 -16.01
C ASP A 14 -17.50 8.82 -14.88
N GLY A 15 -16.38 9.39 -14.45
CA GLY A 15 -16.33 10.39 -13.38
C GLY A 15 -16.68 9.89 -11.97
N ARG A 16 -16.93 8.59 -11.76
CA ARG A 16 -17.18 8.04 -10.42
C ARG A 16 -15.87 7.65 -9.74
N VAL A 17 -15.71 8.11 -8.50
CA VAL A 17 -14.52 7.84 -7.68
C VAL A 17 -14.79 6.86 -6.54
N GLU A 18 -16.05 6.54 -6.27
CA GLU A 18 -16.48 5.63 -5.19
C GLU A 18 -17.22 4.41 -5.74
N SER A 19 -17.06 3.27 -5.06
CA SER A 19 -17.83 2.07 -5.36
C SER A 19 -19.33 2.30 -5.20
N PHE A 20 -20.14 1.80 -6.12
CA PHE A 20 -21.59 2.01 -6.09
C PHE A 20 -22.34 0.75 -6.52
N ALA A 21 -23.60 0.65 -6.11
CA ALA A 21 -24.52 -0.37 -6.60
C ALA A 21 -25.68 0.31 -7.30
N LYS A 22 -25.98 -0.10 -8.54
CA LYS A 22 -27.13 0.38 -9.30
C LYS A 22 -27.99 -0.79 -9.74
N ARG A 23 -29.30 -0.69 -9.50
CA ARG A 23 -30.27 -1.60 -10.12
C ARG A 23 -30.42 -1.24 -11.58
N CYS A 24 -30.14 -2.19 -12.44
CA CYS A 24 -30.21 -2.06 -13.89
C CYS A 24 -31.36 -2.94 -14.39
N ARG A 25 -32.22 -2.37 -15.23
CA ARG A 25 -33.31 -3.10 -15.85
C ARG A 25 -32.77 -4.02 -16.94
N VAL A 26 -33.27 -5.25 -16.99
CA VAL A 26 -32.94 -6.20 -18.07
C VAL A 26 -33.69 -5.76 -19.33
N MET A 27 -32.96 -5.60 -20.43
CA MET A 27 -33.52 -5.23 -21.72
C MET A 27 -34.08 -6.46 -22.43
N ALA A 28 -35.21 -6.29 -23.12
CA ALA A 28 -35.74 -7.33 -23.99
C ALA A 28 -34.78 -7.54 -25.20
N PRO A 29 -34.59 -8.79 -25.65
CA PRO A 29 -33.65 -9.10 -26.71
C PRO A 29 -34.09 -8.58 -28.09
N ASP A 30 -35.40 -8.47 -28.33
CA ASP A 30 -35.98 -7.97 -29.59
C ASP A 30 -37.28 -7.19 -29.32
N ASN A 31 -37.62 -6.23 -30.20
CA ASN A 31 -38.86 -5.45 -30.10
C ASN A 31 -40.11 -6.21 -30.61
N THR A 32 -39.92 -7.46 -31.04
CA THR A 32 -40.93 -8.28 -31.72
C THR A 32 -41.70 -9.19 -30.76
N TRP A 33 -41.25 -9.35 -29.51
CA TRP A 33 -41.93 -10.10 -28.46
C TRP A 33 -41.50 -9.60 -27.07
N THR A 34 -42.44 -9.53 -26.13
CA THR A 34 -42.24 -9.32 -24.69
C THR A 34 -42.03 -10.65 -23.93
N PRO A 35 -40.79 -11.10 -23.71
CA PRO A 35 -40.52 -12.25 -22.84
C PRO A 35 -40.91 -11.93 -21.38
N LYS A 36 -41.35 -12.94 -20.64
CA LYS A 36 -41.54 -12.81 -19.19
C LYS A 36 -40.18 -12.92 -18.51
N ILE A 37 -39.61 -11.79 -18.11
CA ILE A 37 -38.31 -11.70 -17.45
C ILE A 37 -38.55 -11.60 -15.94
N GLU A 38 -38.18 -12.64 -15.19
CA GLU A 38 -38.22 -12.65 -13.73
C GLU A 38 -36.83 -13.05 -13.19
N PRO A 39 -36.12 -12.17 -12.47
CA PRO A 39 -36.51 -10.80 -12.06
C PRO A 39 -36.35 -9.75 -13.18
N PRO A 40 -37.18 -8.70 -13.23
CA PRO A 40 -37.10 -7.65 -14.25
C PRO A 40 -35.92 -6.68 -14.07
N ASP A 41 -35.30 -6.68 -12.89
CA ASP A 41 -34.15 -5.87 -12.52
C ASP A 41 -33.04 -6.70 -11.87
N VAL A 42 -31.80 -6.30 -12.12
CA VAL A 42 -30.60 -6.91 -11.54
C VAL A 42 -29.76 -5.85 -10.84
N GLN A 43 -29.23 -6.19 -9.67
CA GLN A 43 -28.36 -5.28 -8.92
C GLN A 43 -26.91 -5.44 -9.39
N VAL A 44 -26.39 -4.43 -10.09
CA VAL A 44 -25.00 -4.38 -10.52
C VAL A 44 -24.20 -3.62 -9.48
N LYS A 45 -23.18 -4.27 -8.90
CA LYS A 45 -22.24 -3.64 -7.95
C LYS A 45 -20.92 -3.40 -8.67
N VAL A 46 -20.54 -2.13 -8.78
CA VAL A 46 -19.27 -1.70 -9.37
C VAL A 46 -18.33 -1.30 -8.24
N LEU A 47 -17.20 -2.00 -8.15
CA LEU A 47 -16.15 -1.71 -7.19
C LEU A 47 -15.10 -0.83 -7.88
N ILE A 48 -15.05 0.43 -7.48
CA ILE A 48 -13.99 1.35 -7.88
C ILE A 48 -12.91 1.23 -6.82
N VAL A 49 -11.77 0.67 -7.19
CA VAL A 49 -10.58 0.54 -6.35
C VAL A 49 -9.56 1.53 -6.88
N GLU A 50 -9.18 2.50 -6.03
CA GLU A 50 -8.00 3.31 -6.29
C GLU A 50 -6.82 2.36 -6.45
N LYS A 51 -6.14 2.46 -7.60
CA LYS A 51 -5.03 1.60 -7.94
C LYS A 51 -3.84 1.97 -7.05
N SER A 52 -3.78 1.34 -5.88
CA SER A 52 -2.57 1.33 -5.07
C SER A 52 -1.56 0.42 -5.74
N GLU A 53 -0.35 0.94 -5.93
CA GLU A 53 0.78 0.15 -6.39
C GLU A 53 1.65 -0.17 -5.18
N SER A 54 2.47 -1.22 -5.32
CA SER A 54 3.47 -1.58 -4.33
C SER A 54 4.82 -1.70 -5.00
N VAL A 55 5.82 -1.03 -4.43
CA VAL A 55 7.22 -1.07 -4.87
C VAL A 55 8.05 -1.67 -3.76
N GLU A 56 8.84 -2.67 -4.13
CA GLU A 56 9.74 -3.38 -3.22
C GLU A 56 11.15 -2.85 -3.42
N LEU A 57 11.73 -2.27 -2.37
CA LEU A 57 13.13 -1.84 -2.35
C LEU A 57 13.92 -2.84 -1.52
N THR A 58 14.84 -3.54 -2.17
CA THR A 58 15.75 -4.50 -1.54
C THR A 58 17.07 -3.85 -1.19
N ASP A 59 17.78 -4.41 -0.21
CA ASP A 59 19.15 -3.98 0.16
C ASP A 59 19.22 -2.53 0.71
N VAL A 60 18.15 -2.03 1.33
CA VAL A 60 18.10 -0.64 1.80
C VAL A 60 18.94 -0.48 3.07
N PRO A 61 19.96 0.40 3.08
CA PRO A 61 20.80 0.62 4.25
C PRO A 61 20.01 1.29 5.38
N VAL A 62 20.12 0.76 6.58
CA VAL A 62 19.51 1.35 7.79
C VAL A 62 20.54 2.20 8.52
N ALA A 63 20.20 3.46 8.78
CA ALA A 63 21.03 4.36 9.57
C ALA A 63 20.68 4.27 11.07
N ALA A 64 21.68 4.30 11.95
CA ALA A 64 21.45 4.49 13.38
C ALA A 64 21.39 5.98 13.71
N MET A 65 20.28 6.42 14.32
CA MET A 65 20.13 7.75 14.87
C MET A 65 20.69 7.77 16.30
N VAL A 66 21.81 8.45 16.51
CA VAL A 66 22.45 8.59 17.83
C VAL A 66 22.35 10.02 18.33
N LYS A 67 22.35 10.19 19.65
CA LYS A 67 22.30 11.51 20.27
C LYS A 67 23.57 12.31 19.94
N PRO A 68 23.45 13.58 19.48
CA PRO A 68 24.61 14.42 19.24
C PRO A 68 25.45 14.59 20.50
N GLY A 69 26.75 14.31 20.40
CA GLY A 69 27.71 14.35 21.51
C GLY A 69 28.03 12.99 22.14
N GLN A 70 27.37 11.92 21.72
CA GLN A 70 27.67 10.57 22.19
C GLN A 70 28.58 9.84 21.19
N ALA A 71 29.81 9.52 21.58
CA ALA A 71 30.76 8.77 20.76
C ALA A 71 30.49 7.25 20.82
N ILE A 72 29.24 6.85 20.57
CA ILE A 72 28.83 5.44 20.50
C ILE A 72 28.77 5.00 19.04
N LYS A 73 29.28 3.80 18.75
CA LYS A 73 29.14 3.14 17.45
C LYS A 73 28.20 1.94 17.59
N PRO A 74 26.88 2.13 17.40
CA PRO A 74 25.96 1.01 17.36
C PRO A 74 26.21 0.15 16.12
N THR A 75 26.30 -1.15 16.34
CA THR A 75 26.30 -2.19 15.32
C THR A 75 24.87 -2.65 15.08
N LEU A 76 24.40 -2.49 13.83
CA LEU A 76 23.06 -2.88 13.38
C LEU A 76 23.16 -4.25 12.69
N LEU A 77 22.32 -5.19 13.10
CA LEU A 77 22.22 -6.52 12.49
C LEU A 77 20.74 -6.86 12.26
N PRO A 78 20.29 -7.01 11.00
CA PRO A 78 21.00 -6.73 9.74
C PRO A 78 21.16 -5.21 9.47
N GLN A 79 22.23 -4.83 8.76
CA GLN A 79 22.45 -3.44 8.30
C GLN A 79 21.59 -3.04 7.10
N LYS A 80 21.00 -4.04 6.44
CA LYS A 80 20.20 -3.89 5.23
C LYS A 80 18.87 -4.59 5.44
N VAL A 81 17.81 -3.93 5.00
CA VAL A 81 16.45 -4.45 5.11
C VAL A 81 15.73 -4.28 3.79
N ASN A 82 14.70 -5.08 3.60
CA ASN A 82 13.80 -4.92 2.46
C ASN A 82 12.63 -4.06 2.91
N ILE A 83 12.21 -3.11 2.07
CA ILE A 83 11.11 -2.22 2.39
C ILE A 83 10.09 -2.29 1.26
N THR A 84 8.84 -2.58 1.61
CA THR A 84 7.73 -2.53 0.69
C THR A 84 6.96 -1.23 0.91
N PHE A 85 6.92 -0.39 -0.12
CA PHE A 85 6.16 0.85 -0.14
C PHE A 85 4.86 0.62 -0.90
N THR A 86 3.72 0.93 -0.29
CA THR A 86 2.39 0.76 -0.88
C THR A 86 1.62 2.08 -0.81
N GLY A 87 1.18 2.57 -1.97
CA GLY A 87 0.47 3.84 -2.08
C GLY A 87 0.12 4.20 -3.52
N SER A 88 -0.23 5.46 -3.75
CA SER A 88 -0.56 5.98 -5.09
C SER A 88 0.67 6.00 -6.01
N SER A 89 0.48 5.85 -7.33
CA SER A 89 1.57 5.85 -8.32
C SER A 89 2.46 7.10 -8.23
N GLU A 90 1.86 8.27 -7.97
CA GLU A 90 2.58 9.53 -7.81
C GLU A 90 3.47 9.54 -6.55
N ALA A 91 3.00 8.91 -5.47
CA ALA A 91 3.74 8.82 -4.21
C ALA A 91 4.95 7.89 -4.32
N LEU A 92 4.77 6.75 -4.98
CA LEU A 92 5.85 5.80 -5.25
C LEU A 92 6.90 6.38 -6.19
N ALA A 93 6.47 7.14 -7.21
CA ALA A 93 7.38 7.84 -8.12
C ALA A 93 8.26 8.85 -7.37
N LYS A 94 7.71 9.60 -6.40
CA LYS A 94 8.49 10.53 -5.57
C LYS A 94 9.48 9.80 -4.65
N ILE A 95 9.07 8.73 -3.97
CA ILE A 95 9.97 7.93 -3.12
C ILE A 95 11.12 7.33 -3.92
N ASN A 96 10.85 6.86 -5.14
CA ASN A 96 11.91 6.32 -6.00
C ASN A 96 12.91 7.40 -6.45
N GLN A 97 12.48 8.66 -6.60
CA GLN A 97 13.36 9.78 -6.96
C GLN A 97 14.14 10.38 -5.78
N GLU A 98 13.48 10.61 -4.64
CA GLU A 98 14.14 11.16 -3.44
C GLU A 98 14.99 10.13 -2.68
N GLY A 99 14.70 8.84 -2.90
CA GLY A 99 15.32 7.72 -2.21
C GLY A 99 14.73 7.51 -0.81
N ALA A 100 14.24 6.30 -0.56
CA ALA A 100 13.80 5.89 0.77
C ALA A 100 14.97 5.89 1.76
N ARG A 101 14.73 6.42 2.97
CA ARG A 101 15.69 6.40 4.08
C ARG A 101 15.11 5.67 5.28
N ALA A 102 15.74 4.56 5.64
CA ALA A 102 15.43 3.80 6.83
C ALA A 102 16.38 4.19 7.97
N PHE A 103 15.85 4.35 9.17
CA PHE A 103 16.64 4.64 10.35
C PHE A 103 16.07 3.98 11.60
N VAL A 104 16.92 3.74 12.59
CA VAL A 104 16.49 3.30 13.92
C VAL A 104 16.91 4.30 14.98
N ASP A 105 16.07 4.42 15.99
CA ASP A 105 16.27 5.34 17.10
C ASP A 105 17.16 4.70 18.17
N CYS A 106 18.42 5.13 18.22
CA CYS A 106 19.41 4.66 19.17
C CYS A 106 19.70 5.68 20.28
N GLU A 107 18.79 6.62 20.55
CA GLU A 107 19.02 7.64 21.59
C GLU A 107 18.89 7.06 23.01
N THR A 108 18.11 5.99 23.18
CA THR A 108 17.78 5.39 24.48
C THR A 108 18.57 4.14 24.83
N ILE A 109 19.41 3.66 23.91
CA ILE A 109 20.17 2.42 24.09
C ILE A 109 21.45 2.66 24.89
N LYS A 110 21.83 1.66 25.69
CA LYS A 110 23.04 1.69 26.53
C LYS A 110 24.08 0.69 26.02
N PRO A 111 25.38 0.98 26.20
CA PRO A 111 26.43 0.01 25.89
C PRO A 111 26.31 -1.26 26.72
N GLY A 112 26.61 -2.40 26.10
CA GLY A 112 26.70 -3.70 26.78
C GLY A 112 25.47 -4.61 26.71
N MET A 113 24.35 -4.20 26.08
CA MET A 113 23.20 -5.08 25.84
C MET A 113 22.67 -4.95 24.40
N PRO A 114 22.18 -6.06 23.79
CA PRO A 114 21.44 -6.02 22.55
C PRO A 114 20.04 -5.43 22.77
N TYR A 115 19.61 -4.54 21.87
CA TYR A 115 18.28 -3.96 21.84
C TYR A 115 17.62 -4.26 20.50
N ASP A 116 16.36 -4.65 20.53
CA ASP A 116 15.57 -4.85 19.32
C ASP A 116 14.77 -3.57 19.06
N LEU A 117 15.08 -2.89 17.96
CA LEU A 117 14.52 -1.57 17.65
C LEU A 117 13.73 -1.61 16.33
N PRO A 118 12.53 -1.00 16.30
CA PRO A 118 11.73 -0.96 15.09
C PRO A 118 12.36 -0.04 14.04
N VAL A 119 12.40 -0.50 12.80
CA VAL A 119 12.87 0.30 11.66
C VAL A 119 11.84 1.39 11.35
N LYS A 120 12.29 2.64 11.42
CA LYS A 120 11.50 3.82 11.05
C LYS A 120 11.90 4.31 9.66
N PHE A 121 10.96 4.95 8.99
CA PHE A 121 11.16 5.51 7.66
C PHE A 121 10.84 6.99 7.67
N HIS A 122 11.61 7.75 6.90
CA HIS A 122 11.28 9.15 6.66
C HIS A 122 10.41 9.25 5.40
N ILE A 123 9.13 9.61 5.58
CA ILE A 123 8.19 9.85 4.48
C ILE A 123 8.00 11.36 4.36
N PRO A 124 8.22 11.96 3.18
CA PRO A 124 7.97 13.39 2.98
C PRO A 124 6.50 13.75 3.28
N PRO A 125 6.23 14.92 3.88
CA PRO A 125 4.87 15.33 4.17
C PRO A 125 4.05 15.50 2.88
N GLY A 126 2.78 15.12 2.93
CA GLY A 126 1.86 15.18 1.78
C GLY A 126 1.87 13.94 0.88
N LEU A 127 2.51 12.85 1.31
CA LEU A 127 2.46 11.55 0.65
C LEU A 127 1.60 10.58 1.46
N GLU A 128 0.51 10.09 0.87
CA GLU A 128 -0.28 8.99 1.43
C GLU A 128 0.33 7.67 1.00
N LEU A 129 1.31 7.22 1.78
CA LEU A 129 2.06 6.02 1.48
C LEU A 129 2.36 5.25 2.76
N THR A 130 2.26 3.93 2.67
CA THR A 130 2.60 3.00 3.76
C THR A 130 3.91 2.30 3.45
N ALA A 131 4.76 2.15 4.46
CA ALA A 131 6.05 1.49 4.33
C ALA A 131 6.14 0.36 5.36
N VAL A 132 6.54 -0.83 4.90
CA VAL A 132 6.72 -2.01 5.76
C VAL A 132 8.14 -2.51 5.60
N ALA A 133 8.88 -2.58 6.70
CA ALA A 133 10.21 -3.18 6.74
C ALA A 133 10.13 -4.69 6.95
N ALA A 134 10.99 -5.43 6.28
CA ALA A 134 11.26 -6.83 6.54
C ALA A 134 12.78 -7.02 6.65
N PRO A 135 13.32 -7.29 7.85
CA PRO A 135 12.62 -7.39 9.15
C PRO A 135 12.15 -6.03 9.71
N GLU A 136 11.03 -6.04 10.44
CA GLU A 136 10.44 -4.86 11.10
C GLU A 136 11.25 -4.38 12.31
N PHE A 137 11.96 -5.30 12.96
CA PHE A 137 12.90 -5.01 14.02
C PHE A 137 14.30 -5.43 13.62
N ILE A 138 15.28 -4.64 14.03
CA ILE A 138 16.69 -4.97 13.89
C ILE A 138 17.38 -4.95 15.25
N GLN A 139 18.31 -5.87 15.41
CA GLN A 139 19.10 -5.98 16.62
C GLN A 139 20.23 -4.95 16.57
N VAL A 140 20.25 -4.08 17.57
CA VAL A 140 21.26 -3.05 17.74
C VAL A 140 22.10 -3.38 18.97
N THR A 141 23.41 -3.39 18.80
CA THR A 141 24.37 -3.64 19.88
C THR A 141 25.38 -2.51 19.89
N ILE A 142 25.68 -1.95 21.06
CA ILE A 142 26.77 -0.98 21.21
C ILE A 142 27.93 -1.72 21.87
N ASP A 143 29.05 -1.83 21.15
CA ASP A 143 30.32 -2.26 21.72
C ASP A 143 30.77 -1.26 22.79
N ALA A 144 31.07 -1.77 23.98
CA ALA A 144 31.73 -0.98 25.01
C ALA A 144 33.18 -0.79 24.57
N GLN A 145 33.55 0.45 24.21
CA GLN A 145 34.94 0.84 23.99
C GLN A 145 35.70 0.95 25.32
#